data_AF-Q0AYH0-F1
#
_entry.id   AF-Q0AYH0-F1
#
_cell.length_a   1.000
_cell.length_b   1.000
_cell.length_c   1.000
_cell.angle_alpha   90.00
_cell.angle_beta   90.00
_cell.angle_gamma   90.00
#
_symmetry.space_group_name_H-M   'P 1'
#
loop_
_entity.id
_entity.type
_entity.pdbx_description
1 polymer ?
#
loop_
_entity_poly.entity_id
_entity_poly.type
_entity_poly.pdbx_seq_one_letter_code
_entity_poly.pdbx_strand_id
1 'polypeptide(L)' 'MGAGIKEVFRLSRKKGLMSEQLKYEIARELGVDQLVSTQGWGAVSSRDCGSMVSKAIEMAERSISNQL' A
#
# COMPACT_ATOMS: atom_id res chain seq x y z
N MET A 1 -14.21 27.16 -12.24
CA MET A 1 -13.51 26.48 -11.13
C MET A 1 -14.39 25.37 -10.61
N GLY A 2 -14.02 24.10 -10.80
CA GLY A 2 -14.85 22.98 -10.31
C GLY A 2 -14.28 21.58 -10.57
N ALA A 3 -12.97 21.47 -10.79
CA ALA A 3 -12.29 20.22 -11.11
C ALA A 3 -11.60 19.56 -9.91
N GLY A 4 -11.79 20.05 -8.68
CA GLY A 4 -11.04 19.57 -7.51
C GLY A 4 -11.58 18.31 -6.83
N ILE A 5 -12.88 18.00 -6.98
CA ILE A 5 -13.55 16.95 -6.17
C ILE A 5 -13.90 15.71 -7.01
N LYS A 6 -14.07 15.87 -8.33
CA LYS A 6 -14.44 14.77 -9.24
C LYS A 6 -13.31 13.75 -9.43
N GLU A 7 -12.06 14.13 -9.18
CA GLU A 7 -10.91 13.24 -9.38
C GLU A 7 -10.75 12.23 -8.23
N VAL A 8 -10.97 12.65 -6.98
CA VAL A 8 -10.94 11.78 -5.79
C VAL A 8 -11.96 10.64 -5.90
N PHE A 9 -13.15 10.93 -6.44
CA PHE A 9 -14.22 9.93 -6.57
C PHE A 9 -14.01 8.94 -7.73
N ARG A 10 -13.03 9.18 -8.62
CA ARG A 10 -12.71 8.25 -9.74
C ARG A 10 -11.99 6.98 -9.27
N LEU A 11 -11.58 6.91 -7.99
CA LEU A 11 -11.08 5.69 -7.34
C LEU A 11 -12.16 4.58 -7.21
N SER A 12 -13.44 4.89 -7.44
CA SER A 12 -14.58 3.95 -7.33
C SER A 12 -14.57 2.75 -8.28
N ARG A 13 -13.58 2.60 -9.17
CA ARG A 13 -13.35 1.32 -9.87
C ARG A 13 -12.40 0.42 -9.10
N LYS A 14 -12.77 0.02 -7.86
CA LYS A 14 -12.23 -1.11 -7.04
C LYS A 14 -10.73 -1.45 -7.18
N LYS A 15 -9.85 -0.50 -7.53
CA LYS A 15 -8.41 -0.72 -7.51
C LYS A 15 -7.95 -0.25 -6.14
N GLY A 16 -7.41 -1.17 -5.36
CA GLY A 16 -6.78 -0.81 -4.09
C GLY A 16 -5.71 0.25 -4.31
N LEU A 17 -5.47 1.08 -3.29
CA LEU A 17 -4.46 2.15 -3.33
C LEU A 17 -3.06 1.61 -3.64
N MET A 18 -2.77 0.39 -3.15
CA MET A 18 -1.54 -0.34 -3.41
C MET A 18 -1.80 -1.45 -4.43
N SER A 19 -0.87 -1.63 -5.37
CA SER A 19 -0.85 -2.81 -6.24
C SER A 19 -0.60 -4.08 -5.41
N GLU A 20 -1.08 -5.24 -5.87
CA GLU A 20 -0.81 -6.51 -5.20
C GLU A 20 0.70 -6.79 -5.10
N GLN A 21 1.45 -6.47 -6.15
CA GLN A 21 2.91 -6.60 -6.14
C GLN A 21 3.54 -5.80 -5.00
N LEU A 22 3.16 -4.52 -4.84
CA LEU A 22 3.69 -3.65 -3.79
C LEU A 22 3.34 -4.19 -2.40
N LYS A 23 2.12 -4.71 -2.21
CA LYS A 23 1.73 -5.32 -0.94
C LYS A 23 2.65 -6.51 -0.58
N TYR A 24 2.91 -7.41 -1.53
CA TYR A 24 3.77 -8.58 -1.31
C TYR A 24 5.25 -8.22 -1.16
N GLU A 25 5.73 -7.16 -1.81
CA GLU A 25 7.08 -6.64 -1.62
C GLU A 25 7.28 -6.12 -0.20
N ILE A 26 6.38 -5.24 0.27
CA ILE A 26 6.42 -4.71 1.63
C ILE A 26 6.23 -5.82 2.67
N ALA A 27 5.33 -6.78 2.41
CA ALA A 27 5.14 -7.92 3.29
C ALA A 27 6.43 -8.74 3.47
N ARG A 28 7.21 -8.93 2.40
CA ARG A 28 8.51 -9.59 2.48
C ARG A 28 9.53 -8.76 3.25
N GLU A 29 9.59 -7.45 3.03
CA GLU A 29 10.49 -6.56 3.78
C GLU A 29 10.18 -6.53 5.28
N LEU A 30 8.91 -6.63 5.66
CA LEU A 30 8.46 -6.63 7.05
C LEU A 30 8.41 -8.04 7.68
N GLY A 31 8.68 -9.10 6.91
CA GLY A 31 8.65 -10.48 7.38
C GLY A 31 7.26 -11.04 7.70
N VAL A 32 6.20 -10.47 7.10
CA VAL A 32 4.80 -10.93 7.26
C VAL A 32 4.30 -11.72 6.06
N ASP A 33 5.12 -11.91 5.03
CA ASP A 33 4.80 -12.64 3.81
C ASP A 33 4.42 -14.11 4.06
N GLN A 34 5.10 -14.78 5.00
CA GLN A 34 4.75 -16.15 5.37
C GLN A 34 3.33 -16.23 5.97
N LEU A 35 2.96 -15.26 6.82
CA LEU A 35 1.63 -15.17 7.41
C LEU A 35 0.57 -14.94 6.32
N VAL A 36 0.84 -14.02 5.40
CA VAL A 36 -0.05 -13.71 4.28
C VAL A 36 -0.22 -14.93 3.36
N SER A 37 0.85 -15.66 3.05
CA SER A 37 0.79 -16.82 2.16
C SER A 37 0.00 -17.99 2.76
N THR A 38 0.02 -18.14 4.09
CA THR A 38 -0.60 -19.27 4.79
C THR A 38 -2.02 -18.99 5.25
N GLN A 39 -2.30 -17.76 5.70
CA GLN A 39 -3.56 -17.39 6.35
C GLN A 39 -4.27 -16.22 5.65
N GLY A 40 -3.63 -15.61 4.65
CA GLY A 40 -4.15 -14.45 3.94
C GLY A 40 -3.96 -13.14 4.70
N TRP A 41 -4.29 -12.04 4.01
CA TRP A 41 -4.18 -10.69 4.57
C TRP A 41 -5.02 -10.44 5.82
N GLY A 42 -6.12 -11.19 6.00
CA GLY A 42 -6.98 -11.06 7.17
C GLY A 42 -6.31 -11.48 8.49
N ALA A 43 -5.21 -12.25 8.43
CA ALA A 43 -4.45 -12.65 9.60
C ALA A 43 -3.36 -11.64 10.00
N VAL A 44 -3.05 -10.67 9.13
CA VAL A 44 -2.04 -9.65 9.42
C VAL A 44 -2.59 -8.72 10.52
N SER A 45 -1.80 -8.51 11.57
CA SER A 45 -2.24 -7.70 12.70
C SER A 45 -2.45 -6.24 12.29
N SER A 46 -3.31 -5.51 13.00
CA SER A 46 -3.51 -4.07 12.74
C SER A 46 -2.21 -3.28 12.85
N ARG A 47 -1.29 -3.71 13.73
CA ARG A 47 0.04 -3.11 13.88
C ARG A 47 0.87 -3.29 12.61
N ASP A 48 0.92 -4.51 12.09
CA ASP A 48 1.69 -4.82 10.88
C ASP A 48 1.09 -4.14 9.65
N CYS A 49 -0.24 -4.08 9.54
CA CYS A 49 -0.91 -3.28 8.52
C CYS A 49 -0.48 -1.80 8.58
N GLY A 50 -0.37 -1.23 9.78
CA GLY A 50 0.14 0.12 9.98
C GLY A 50 1.58 0.26 9.49
N SER A 51 2.46 -0.67 9.86
CA SER A 51 3.85 -0.71 9.39
C SER A 51 3.93 -0.83 7.86
N MET A 52 3.05 -1.61 7.23
CA MET A 52 2.99 -1.72 5.77
C MET A 52 2.65 -0.38 5.10
N VAL A 53 1.68 0.36 5.64
CA VAL A 53 1.30 1.68 5.11
C VAL A 53 2.45 2.67 5.29
N SER A 54 3.08 2.71 6.47
CA SER A 54 4.25 3.56 6.72
C SER A 54 5.38 3.26 5.73
N LYS A 55 5.64 1.98 5.47
CA LYS A 55 6.66 1.56 4.51
C LYS A 55 6.32 1.95 3.07
N ALA A 56 5.05 1.82 2.68
CA ALA A 56 4.58 2.25 1.36
C ALA A 56 4.81 3.75 1.14
N ILE A 57 4.53 4.57 2.17
CA ILE A 57 4.77 6.02 2.13
C ILE A 57 6.28 6.30 2.02
N GLU A 58 7.11 5.64 2.83
CA GLU A 58 8.58 5.78 2.75
C GLU A 58 9.11 5.49 1.34
N MET A 59 8.64 4.40 0.71
CA MET A 59 9.03 4.04 -0.66
C MET A 59 8.57 5.09 -1.69
N ALA A 60 7.36 5.64 -1.51
CA ALA A 60 6.85 6.70 -2.37
C ALA A 60 7.67 7.99 -2.26
N GLU A 61 7.98 8.43 -1.03
CA GLU A 61 8.83 9.61 -0.78
C GLU A 61 10.22 9.44 -1.38
N ARG A 62 10.84 8.26 -1.24
CA ARG A 62 12.13 7.93 -1.88
C ARG A 62 12.04 7.99 -3.40
N SER A 63 10.97 7.45 -3.99
CA SER A 63 10.77 7.49 -5.43
C SER A 63 10.65 8.92 -5.95
N ILE A 64 9.93 9.80 -5.25
CA ILE A 64 9.79 11.21 -5.61
C ILE A 64 11.14 11.92 -5.47
N SER A 65 11.85 11.69 -4.37
CA SER A 65 13.17 12.28 -4.14
C SER A 65 14.19 11.86 -5.21
N ASN A 66 14.06 10.67 -5.79
CA ASN A 66 14.96 10.17 -6.85
C ASN A 66 14.56 10.64 -8.26
N GLN A 67 13.43 11.33 -8.40
CA GLN A 67 12.95 11.93 -9.66
C GLN A 67 13.30 13.42 -9.80
N LEU A 68 13.78 14.03 -8.71
CA LEU A 68 14.27 15.42 -8.66
C LEU A 68 15.78 15.46 -8.88
#